data_AF-A0A378SUS0-F1
#
_entry.id   AF-A0A378SUS0-F1
#
_cell.length_a   1.000
_cell.length_b   1.000
_cell.length_c   1.000
_cell.angle_alpha   90.00
_cell.angle_beta   90.00
_cell.angle_gamma   90.00
#
_symmetry.space_group_name_H-M   'P 1'
#
loop_
_entity.id
_entity.type
_entity.pdbx_description
1 polymer ?
#
loop_
_entity_poly.entity_id
_entity_poly.type
_entity_poly.pdbx_seq_one_letter_code
_entity_poly.pdbx_strand_id
1 'polypeptide(L)'
;MNSSNRPVDDGAREKVDEDDHDLLTFGEAGERLRLEVAAAVHEVGRLRQDGPSEQLERAEARLDALRSAAVRNSAQPINDANFEKFFGYPGKAKRNLPGPSAT
;
A
#
# COMPACT_ATOMS: atom_id res chain seq x y z
N MET A 1 50.88 -32.42 -10.42
CA MET A 1 50.77 -31.67 -9.15
C MET A 1 50.20 -30.29 -9.44
N ASN A 2 48.98 -30.06 -8.95
CA ASN A 2 48.14 -28.85 -8.82
C ASN A 2 48.39 -27.59 -9.67
N SER A 3 47.56 -27.45 -10.70
CA SER A 3 47.09 -26.16 -11.23
C SER A 3 46.13 -25.52 -10.22
N SER A 4 46.58 -24.52 -9.46
CA SER A 4 45.67 -23.71 -8.62
C SER A 4 45.33 -22.42 -9.34
N ASN A 5 44.34 -22.51 -10.23
CA ASN A 5 43.63 -21.37 -10.80
C ASN A 5 42.85 -20.68 -9.66
N ARG A 6 43.31 -19.53 -9.18
CA ARG A 6 42.50 -18.68 -8.30
C ARG A 6 41.50 -17.91 -9.15
N PRO A 7 40.19 -17.98 -8.89
CA PRO A 7 39.31 -16.92 -9.31
C PRO A 7 39.43 -15.79 -8.28
N VAL A 8 40.03 -14.68 -8.70
CA VAL A 8 39.70 -13.35 -8.19
C VAL A 8 38.56 -12.86 -9.07
N ASP A 9 37.35 -12.72 -8.52
CA ASP A 9 36.38 -11.71 -8.96
C ASP A 9 35.25 -11.58 -7.94
N ASP A 10 35.34 -10.47 -7.22
CA ASP A 10 34.25 -9.58 -6.80
C ASP A 10 32.82 -10.13 -6.86
N GLY A 11 32.49 -10.93 -5.85
CA GLY A 11 31.11 -11.28 -5.51
C GLY A 11 30.65 -10.66 -4.19
N ALA A 12 31.32 -9.61 -3.70
CA ALA A 12 30.80 -8.82 -2.61
C ALA A 12 29.51 -8.14 -3.10
N ARG A 13 28.40 -8.86 -3.01
CA ARG A 13 27.09 -8.26 -2.92
C ARG A 13 27.16 -7.41 -1.66
N GLU A 14 27.56 -6.17 -1.83
CA GLU A 14 27.31 -5.11 -0.88
C GLU A 14 25.83 -5.25 -0.54
N LYS A 15 25.56 -5.67 0.71
CA LYS A 15 24.20 -5.63 1.22
C LYS A 15 23.86 -4.16 1.17
N VAL A 16 23.09 -3.77 0.15
CA VAL A 16 22.36 -2.52 0.17
C VAL A 16 21.70 -2.50 1.54
N ASP A 17 21.96 -1.45 2.30
CA ASP A 17 21.25 -1.14 3.54
C ASP A 17 19.79 -0.93 3.10
N GLU A 18 19.09 -2.05 2.90
CA GLU A 18 17.69 -2.10 2.55
C GLU A 18 17.00 -1.61 3.80
N ASP A 19 16.77 -0.29 3.87
CA ASP A 19 15.95 0.37 4.87
C ASP A 19 14.78 -0.57 5.19
N ASP A 20 14.79 -1.13 6.41
CA ASP A 20 13.81 -2.11 6.85
C ASP A 20 12.40 -1.57 6.56
N HIS A 21 11.77 -2.11 5.51
CA HIS A 21 10.45 -1.67 5.10
C HIS A 21 9.43 -2.35 6.01
N ASP A 22 9.14 -1.71 7.14
CA ASP A 22 8.06 -2.13 8.03
C ASP A 22 6.77 -2.30 7.22
N LEU A 23 6.28 -3.55 7.15
CA LEU A 23 5.01 -3.85 6.51
C LEU A 23 3.89 -3.26 7.36
N LEU A 24 3.16 -2.30 6.79
CA LEU A 24 2.02 -1.69 7.45
C LEU A 24 0.87 -2.70 7.55
N THR A 25 0.22 -2.73 8.70
CA THR A 25 -1.08 -3.38 8.81
C THR A 25 -2.11 -2.65 7.94
N PHE A 26 -3.21 -3.34 7.60
CA PHE A 26 -4.27 -2.75 6.79
C PHE A 26 -4.85 -1.46 7.40
N GLY A 27 -4.97 -1.42 8.73
CA GLY A 27 -5.42 -0.24 9.46
C GLY A 27 -4.42 0.92 9.38
N GLU A 28 -3.12 0.64 9.57
CA GLU A 28 -2.07 1.65 9.47
C GLU A 28 -1.92 2.19 8.04
N ALA A 29 -2.04 1.33 7.04
CA ALA A 29 -2.08 1.73 5.63
C ALA A 29 -3.28 2.64 5.34
N GLY A 30 -4.45 2.33 5.91
CA GLY A 30 -5.66 3.15 5.80
C GLY A 30 -5.51 4.54 6.44
N GLU A 31 -4.96 4.61 7.65
CA GLU A 31 -4.73 5.89 8.35
C GLU A 31 -3.70 6.76 7.60
N ARG A 32 -2.59 6.17 7.15
CA ARG A 32 -1.61 6.90 6.33
C ARG A 32 -2.23 7.41 5.03
N LEU A 33 -3.03 6.59 4.37
CA LEU A 33 -3.74 6.98 3.15
C LEU A 33 -4.75 8.11 3.41
N ARG A 34 -5.44 8.10 4.54
CA ARG A 34 -6.36 9.17 4.95
C ARG A 34 -5.64 10.50 5.12
N LEU A 35 -4.49 10.51 5.78
CA LEU A 35 -3.67 11.71 5.97
C LEU A 35 -3.15 12.23 4.62
N GLU A 36 -2.71 11.33 3.75
CA GLU A 36 -2.21 11.66 2.42
C GLU A 36 -3.30 12.28 1.53
N VAL A 37 -4.53 11.75 1.57
CA VAL A 37 -5.68 12.36 0.89
C VAL A 37 -5.95 13.77 1.42
N ALA A 38 -5.90 13.98 2.75
CA ALA A 38 -6.14 15.30 3.34
C ALA A 38 -5.08 16.33 2.89
N ALA A 39 -3.80 15.93 2.85
CA ALA A 39 -2.71 16.76 2.36
C ALA A 39 -2.90 17.11 0.87
N ALA A 40 -3.28 16.14 0.03
CA ALA A 40 -3.54 16.37 -1.38
C ALA A 40 -4.73 17.30 -1.64
N VAL A 41 -5.80 17.20 -0.83
CA VAL A 41 -6.94 18.14 -0.90
C VAL A 41 -6.50 19.57 -0.58
N HIS A 42 -5.68 19.75 0.45
CA HIS A 42 -5.16 21.06 0.81
C HIS A 42 -4.27 21.65 -0.30
N GLU A 43 -3.40 20.82 -0.89
CA GLU A 43 -2.52 21.22 -1.98
C GLU A 43 -3.30 21.67 -3.24
N VAL A 44 -4.30 20.90 -3.65
CA VAL A 44 -5.20 21.29 -4.76
C VAL A 44 -5.93 22.59 -4.41
N GLY A 45 -6.41 22.74 -3.17
CA GLY A 45 -7.06 23.96 -2.70
C GLY A 45 -6.17 25.20 -2.83
N ARG A 46 -4.89 25.08 -2.45
CA ARG A 46 -3.89 26.15 -2.60
C ARG A 46 -3.63 26.47 -4.07
N LEU A 47 -3.33 25.47 -4.89
CA LEU A 47 -3.01 25.67 -6.31
C LEU A 47 -4.18 26.23 -7.12
N ARG A 48 -5.43 25.94 -6.74
CA ARG A 48 -6.61 26.53 -7.37
C ARG A 48 -6.72 28.04 -7.16
N GLN A 49 -6.13 28.60 -6.11
CA GLN A 49 -6.14 30.05 -5.86
C GLN A 49 -5.24 30.80 -6.85
N ASP A 50 -4.16 30.16 -7.30
CA ASP A 50 -3.20 30.73 -8.25
C ASP A 50 -3.65 30.59 -9.72
N GLY A 51 -4.69 29.77 -9.95
CA GLY A 51 -5.31 29.55 -11.26
C GLY A 51 -4.82 28.30 -11.99
N PRO A 52 -5.30 28.07 -13.23
CA PRO A 52 -4.96 26.89 -14.02
C PRO A 52 -3.45 26.79 -14.26
N SER A 53 -2.88 25.64 -13.92
CA SER A 53 -1.46 25.36 -14.11
C SER A 53 -1.23 23.85 -14.24
N GLU A 54 -0.13 23.44 -14.88
CA GLU A 54 0.26 22.02 -14.92
C GLU A 54 0.41 21.42 -13.51
N GLN A 55 0.80 22.25 -12.53
CA GLN A 55 0.94 21.82 -11.15
C GLN A 55 -0.42 21.47 -10.55
N LEU A 56 -1.45 22.27 -10.83
CA LEU A 56 -2.82 21.99 -10.43
C LEU A 56 -3.33 20.69 -11.06
N GLU A 57 -3.13 20.50 -12.36
CA GLU A 57 -3.57 19.27 -13.06
C GLU A 57 -2.91 18.01 -12.46
N ARG A 58 -1.60 18.06 -12.18
CA ARG A 58 -0.88 16.95 -11.53
C ARG A 58 -1.38 16.70 -10.11
N ALA A 59 -1.66 17.75 -9.35
CA ALA A 59 -2.17 17.63 -7.98
C ALA A 59 -3.58 17.02 -7.97
N GLU A 60 -4.44 17.39 -8.92
CA GLU A 60 -5.78 16.82 -9.08
C GLU A 60 -5.72 15.33 -9.48
N ALA A 61 -4.86 14.98 -10.45
CA ALA A 61 -4.64 13.58 -10.84
C ALA A 61 -4.13 12.73 -9.66
N ARG A 62 -3.22 13.27 -8.84
CA ARG A 62 -2.74 12.60 -7.61
C ARG A 62 -3.87 12.41 -6.60
N LEU A 63 -4.68 13.43 -6.37
CA LEU A 63 -5.82 13.36 -5.45
C LEU A 63 -6.82 12.27 -5.89
N ASP A 64 -7.12 12.18 -7.19
CA ASP A 64 -8.02 11.16 -7.72
C ASP A 64 -7.46 9.73 -7.59
N ALA A 65 -6.15 9.56 -7.81
CA ALA A 65 -5.47 8.29 -7.58
C ALA A 65 -5.53 7.87 -6.11
N LEU A 66 -5.29 8.80 -5.17
CA LEU A 66 -5.37 8.55 -3.73
C LEU A 66 -6.79 8.22 -3.26
N ARG A 67 -7.80 8.93 -3.78
CA ARG A 67 -9.22 8.63 -3.50
C ARG A 67 -9.59 7.25 -4.00
N SER A 68 -9.15 6.89 -5.20
CA SER A 68 -9.36 5.55 -5.77
C SER A 68 -8.69 4.46 -4.93
N ALA A 69 -7.47 4.74 -4.43
CA ALA A 69 -6.79 3.84 -3.50
C ALA A 69 -7.55 3.72 -2.18
N ALA A 70 -8.10 4.81 -1.65
CA ALA A 70 -8.87 4.80 -0.40
C ALA A 70 -10.14 3.98 -0.52
N VAL A 71 -10.83 4.02 -1.67
CA VAL A 71 -11.97 3.15 -1.95
C VAL A 71 -11.56 1.67 -1.97
N ARG A 72 -10.44 1.33 -2.61
CA ARG A 72 -9.94 -0.05 -2.61
C ARG A 72 -9.51 -0.52 -1.22
N ASN A 73 -8.89 0.38 -0.44
CA ASN A 73 -8.45 0.11 0.92
C ASN A 73 -9.65 0.03 1.90
N SER A 74 -10.77 0.73 1.67
CA SER A 74 -11.96 0.54 2.51
C SER A 74 -12.77 -0.72 2.15
N ALA A 75 -12.60 -1.23 0.93
CA ALA A 75 -13.47 -2.26 0.36
C ALA A 75 -13.24 -3.71 0.82
N GLN A 76 -12.33 -4.05 1.74
CA GLN A 76 -11.99 -5.47 1.94
C GLN A 76 -11.68 -5.91 3.40
N PRO A 77 -12.71 -6.11 4.24
CA PRO A 77 -12.81 -7.36 4.99
C PRO A 77 -13.05 -8.51 3.98
N ILE A 78 -12.53 -9.71 4.26
CA ILE A 78 -12.88 -10.91 3.49
C ILE A 78 -14.42 -11.03 3.48
N ASN A 79 -14.99 -11.14 2.29
CA ASN A 79 -16.41 -11.34 2.03
C ASN A 79 -16.59 -12.47 1.01
N ASP A 80 -17.79 -12.99 0.87
CA ASP A 80 -18.04 -14.15 -0.01
C ASP A 80 -17.65 -13.89 -1.47
N ALA A 81 -17.73 -12.63 -1.93
CA ALA A 81 -17.38 -12.26 -3.29
C ALA A 81 -15.86 -12.19 -3.56
N ASN A 82 -15.06 -11.95 -2.52
CA ASN A 82 -13.59 -11.92 -2.62
C ASN A 82 -12.93 -13.19 -2.06
N PHE A 83 -13.67 -14.05 -1.35
CA PHE A 83 -13.14 -15.23 -0.66
C PHE A 83 -12.37 -16.16 -1.59
N GLU A 84 -13.00 -16.60 -2.68
CA GLU A 84 -12.40 -17.54 -3.62
C GLU A 84 -11.17 -16.92 -4.31
N LYS A 85 -11.22 -15.62 -4.61
CA LYS A 85 -10.07 -14.89 -5.17
C LYS A 85 -8.90 -14.81 -4.19
N PHE A 86 -9.16 -14.65 -2.90
CA PHE A 86 -8.13 -14.55 -1.87
C PHE A 86 -7.54 -15.90 -1.45
N PHE A 87 -8.36 -16.96 -1.38
CA PHE A 87 -7.94 -18.27 -0.87
C PHE A 87 -7.70 -19.32 -1.95
N GLY A 88 -8.12 -19.08 -3.19
CA GLY A 88 -7.90 -20.00 -4.32
C GLY A 88 -8.74 -21.28 -4.28
N TYR A 89 -9.76 -21.34 -3.43
CA TYR A 89 -10.74 -22.42 -3.39
C TYR A 89 -12.14 -21.87 -3.09
N PRO A 90 -13.21 -22.54 -3.56
CA PRO A 90 -14.57 -22.10 -3.32
C PRO A 90 -14.89 -22.14 -1.82
N GLY A 91 -15.40 -21.04 -1.29
CA GLY A 91 -15.78 -20.92 0.11
C GLY A 91 -16.43 -19.59 0.42
N LYS A 92 -16.89 -19.44 1.67
CA LYS A 92 -17.54 -18.23 2.17
C LYS A 92 -16.76 -17.70 3.36
N ALA A 93 -16.71 -16.38 3.47
CA ALA A 93 -16.05 -15.74 4.61
C ALA A 93 -16.77 -16.15 5.89
N LYS A 94 -16.07 -16.81 6.82
CA LYS A 94 -16.63 -17.05 8.15
C LYS A 94 -16.77 -15.68 8.84
N ARG A 95 -18.00 -15.14 8.83
CA ARG A 95 -18.38 -14.02 9.68
C ARG A 95 -18.17 -14.47 11.12
N ASN A 96 -17.27 -13.81 11.84
CA ASN A 96 -16.92 -14.22 13.20
C ASN A 96 -18.19 -14.44 14.03
N LEU A 97 -18.16 -15.59 14.71
CA LEU A 97 -19.06 -16.06 15.76
C LEU A 97 -19.33 -14.95 16.79
N PRO A 98 -20.46 -15.00 17.53
CA PRO A 98 -20.73 -14.04 18.60
C PRO A 98 -19.50 -13.90 19.50
N GLY A 99 -19.05 -12.66 19.71
CA GLY A 99 -17.97 -12.36 20.66
C GLY A 99 -18.28 -12.96 22.04
N PRO A 100 -17.27 -13.16 22.90
CA PRO A 100 -17.50 -13.72 24.23
C PRO A 100 -18.58 -12.92 24.96
N SER A 101 -19.62 -13.62 25.45
CA SER A 101 -20.65 -12.99 26.27
C SER A 101 -19.98 -12.34 27.48
N ALA A 102 -20.18 -11.04 27.64
CA ALA A 102 -19.90 -10.37 28.89
C ALA A 102 -20.83 -10.97 29.96
N THR A 103 -20.26 -11.75 30.86
CA THR A 103 -20.91 -12.19 32.12
C THR A 103 -19.88 -12.11 33.23
#